data_AF-A0A436BW51-F1
#
_entry.id   AF-A0A436BW51-F1
#
_cell.length_a   1.000
_cell.length_b   1.000
_cell.length_c   1.000
_cell.angle_alpha   90.00
_cell.angle_beta   90.00
_cell.angle_gamma   90.00
#
_symmetry.space_group_name_H-M   'P 1'
#
loop_
_entity.id
_entity.type
_entity.pdbx_description
1 polymer ?
#
loop_
_entity_poly.entity_id
_entity_poly.type
_entity_poly.pdbx_seq_one_letter_code
_entity_poly.pdbx_strand_id
1 'polypeptide(L)'
;MSQSASPLTPVRFDAEADAKLSALRRTKFLAAAALALCVLVFALAKSFEHIHAWLGFVAAFAEAATIGGLADWYAVVALFRRPLGLPIPHTAIIP
;
A
#
# COMPACT_ATOMS: atom_id res chain seq x y z
N MET A 1 -20.46 16.12 -52.49
CA MET A 1 -20.15 16.76 -51.18
C MET A 1 -20.04 15.66 -50.13
N SER A 2 -18.97 14.85 -50.14
CA SER A 2 -18.73 13.81 -49.13
C SER A 2 -17.54 14.24 -48.28
N GLN A 3 -17.81 14.79 -47.11
CA GLN A 3 -16.79 15.06 -46.10
C GLN A 3 -16.40 13.72 -45.46
N SER A 4 -15.15 13.30 -45.69
CA SER A 4 -14.48 12.21 -44.99
C SER A 4 -14.30 12.58 -43.52
N ALA A 5 -14.93 11.82 -42.63
CA ALA A 5 -14.79 11.97 -41.19
C ALA A 5 -13.32 11.78 -40.77
N SER A 6 -12.73 12.82 -40.17
CA SER A 6 -11.38 12.76 -39.63
C SER A 6 -11.36 11.84 -38.40
N PRO A 7 -10.49 10.81 -38.33
CA PRO A 7 -10.50 9.86 -37.22
C PRO A 7 -10.01 10.58 -35.95
N LEU A 8 -10.84 10.54 -34.89
CA LEU A 8 -10.48 11.01 -33.56
C LEU A 8 -9.33 10.16 -33.02
N THR A 9 -8.11 10.71 -32.94
CA THR A 9 -6.88 10.01 -32.55
C THR A 9 -6.89 9.65 -31.05
N PRO A 10 -7.07 8.37 -30.63
CA PRO A 10 -7.19 8.00 -29.22
C PRO A 10 -5.82 7.85 -28.50
N VAL A 11 -4.73 7.80 -29.27
CA VAL A 11 -3.44 7.21 -28.87
C VAL A 11 -2.71 7.97 -27.74
N ARG A 12 -3.02 9.25 -27.48
CA ARG A 12 -2.26 10.06 -26.51
C ARG A 12 -2.72 9.86 -25.05
N PHE A 13 -4.02 9.64 -24.84
CA PHE A 13 -4.57 9.37 -23.50
C PHE A 13 -4.17 7.99 -23.00
N ASP A 14 -4.14 7.00 -23.89
CA ASP A 14 -3.76 5.62 -23.57
C ASP A 14 -2.28 5.53 -23.16
N ALA A 15 -1.38 6.21 -23.89
CA ALA A 15 0.04 6.23 -23.56
C ALA A 15 0.36 6.90 -22.20
N GLU A 16 -0.31 8.00 -21.87
CA GLU A 16 -0.17 8.64 -20.54
C GLU A 16 -0.78 7.79 -19.42
N ALA A 17 -1.92 7.14 -19.68
CA ALA A 17 -2.57 6.24 -18.72
C ALA A 17 -1.68 5.04 -18.41
N ASP A 18 -1.08 4.43 -19.43
CA ASP A 18 -0.15 3.31 -19.28
C ASP A 18 1.12 3.70 -18.51
N ALA A 19 1.67 4.88 -18.81
CA ALA A 19 2.80 5.42 -18.06
C ALA A 19 2.45 5.62 -16.57
N LYS A 20 1.28 6.21 -16.27
CA LYS A 20 0.79 6.38 -14.88
C LYS A 20 0.55 5.03 -14.20
N LEU A 21 -0.06 4.06 -14.87
CA LEU A 21 -0.29 2.71 -14.33
C LEU A 21 1.03 2.01 -13.98
N SER A 22 2.05 2.13 -14.83
CA SER A 22 3.37 1.55 -14.57
C SER A 22 4.05 2.16 -13.34
N ALA A 23 3.97 3.49 -13.18
CA ALA A 23 4.50 4.19 -12.01
C ALA A 23 3.78 3.76 -10.72
N LEU A 24 2.45 3.65 -10.75
CA LEU A 24 1.66 3.20 -9.59
C LEU A 24 1.99 1.75 -9.21
N ARG A 25 2.14 0.85 -10.19
CA ARG A 25 2.53 -0.55 -9.95
C ARG A 25 3.90 -0.62 -9.28
N ARG A 26 4.87 0.18 -9.74
CA ARG A 26 6.20 0.25 -9.13
C ARG A 26 6.16 0.74 -7.69
N THR A 27 5.44 1.82 -7.39
CA THR A 27 5.34 2.32 -6.01
C THR A 27 4.64 1.31 -5.09
N LYS A 28 3.55 0.68 -5.54
CA LYS A 28 2.87 -0.37 -4.78
C LYS A 28 3.79 -1.56 -4.52
N PHE A 29 4.57 -1.97 -5.53
CA PHE A 29 5.53 -3.05 -5.38
C PHE A 29 6.62 -2.70 -4.38
N LEU A 30 7.19 -1.49 -4.43
CA LEU A 30 8.21 -1.04 -3.48
C LEU A 30 7.67 -1.01 -2.05
N ALA A 31 6.46 -0.49 -1.83
CA ALA A 31 5.82 -0.48 -0.52
C ALA A 31 5.57 -1.90 0.02
N ALA A 32 5.05 -2.80 -0.84
CA ALA A 32 4.82 -4.19 -0.47
C ALA A 32 6.14 -4.94 -0.19
N ALA A 33 7.18 -4.70 -0.99
CA ALA A 33 8.50 -5.29 -0.81
C ALA A 33 9.17 -4.80 0.48
N ALA A 34 9.05 -3.51 0.81
CA ALA A 34 9.54 -2.96 2.07
C ALA A 34 8.82 -3.58 3.28
N LEU A 35 7.49 -3.74 3.21
CA LEU A 35 6.73 -4.43 4.26
C LEU A 35 7.16 -5.90 4.40
N ALA A 36 7.30 -6.61 3.28
CA ALA A 36 7.76 -8.00 3.29
C ALA A 36 9.17 -8.13 3.87
N LEU A 37 10.07 -7.19 3.58
CA LEU A 37 11.41 -7.14 4.16
C LEU A 37 11.34 -6.96 5.69
N CYS A 38 10.50 -6.06 6.21
CA CYS A 38 10.31 -5.90 7.66
C CYS A 38 9.85 -7.19 8.33
N VAL A 39 8.89 -7.90 7.74
CA VAL A 39 8.40 -9.20 8.25
C VAL A 39 9.52 -10.24 8.25
N LEU A 40 10.33 -10.28 7.18
CA LEU A 40 11.47 -11.18 7.06
C LEU A 40 12.53 -10.91 8.14
N VAL A 41 12.90 -9.64 8.33
CA VAL A 41 13.85 -9.21 9.36
C VAL A 41 13.31 -9.55 10.76
N PHE A 42 12.02 -9.32 11.02
CA PHE A 42 11.38 -9.70 12.28
C PHE A 42 11.49 -11.20 12.54
N ALA A 43 11.08 -12.03 11.56
CA ALA A 43 11.10 -13.48 11.69
C ALA A 43 12.53 -14.03 11.92
N LEU A 44 13.50 -13.51 11.18
CA LEU A 44 14.91 -13.87 11.35
C LEU A 44 15.45 -13.42 12.71
N ALA A 45 15.21 -12.16 13.11
CA ALA A 45 15.66 -11.64 14.40
C ALA A 45 15.09 -12.45 15.58
N LYS A 46 13.79 -12.77 15.53
CA LYS A 46 13.13 -13.64 16.52
C LYS A 46 13.69 -15.06 16.55
N SER A 47 13.99 -15.64 15.38
CA SER A 47 14.53 -16.99 15.32
C SER A 47 15.96 -17.10 15.88
N PHE A 48 16.76 -16.02 15.79
CA PHE A 48 18.14 -15.98 16.29
C PHE A 48 18.28 -15.34 17.68
N GLU A 49 17.19 -14.87 18.27
CA GLU A 49 17.13 -14.25 19.60
C GLU A 49 17.72 -15.17 20.69
N HIS A 50 17.56 -16.48 20.52
CA HIS A 50 18.08 -17.50 21.44
C HIS A 50 19.62 -17.54 21.51
N ILE A 51 20.31 -16.97 20.52
CA ILE A 51 21.78 -16.95 20.43
C ILE A 51 22.33 -15.56 20.76
N HIS A 52 21.59 -14.49 20.46
CA HIS A 52 22.06 -13.11 20.67
C HIS A 52 20.97 -12.21 21.26
N ALA A 53 21.10 -11.86 22.55
CA ALA A 53 20.13 -11.04 23.28
C ALA A 53 19.85 -9.65 22.67
N TRP A 54 20.81 -9.07 21.93
CA TRP A 54 20.63 -7.77 21.26
C TRP A 54 19.65 -7.82 20.07
N LEU A 55 19.41 -9.01 19.50
CA LEU A 55 18.44 -9.19 18.42
C LEU A 55 17.00 -8.97 18.88
N GLY A 56 16.72 -9.05 20.18
CA GLY A 56 15.41 -8.70 20.74
C GLY A 56 15.00 -7.25 20.44
N PHE A 57 15.95 -6.30 20.44
CA PHE A 57 15.68 -4.91 20.08
C PHE A 57 15.35 -4.76 18.58
N VAL A 58 16.08 -5.49 17.73
CA VAL A 58 15.83 -5.51 16.28
C VAL A 58 14.47 -6.14 15.98
N ALA A 59 14.14 -7.22 16.69
CA ALA A 59 12.84 -7.87 16.59
C ALA A 59 11.71 -6.92 17.00
N ALA A 60 11.81 -6.25 18.15
CA ALA A 60 10.79 -5.29 18.61
C ALA A 60 10.60 -4.12 17.62
N PHE A 61 11.69 -3.60 17.04
CA PHE A 61 11.60 -2.56 16.02
C PHE A 61 10.93 -3.07 14.74
N ALA A 62 11.31 -4.25 14.26
CA ALA A 62 10.74 -4.86 13.07
C ALA A 62 9.26 -5.25 13.27
N GLU A 63 8.88 -5.68 14.47
CA GLU A 63 7.49 -5.90 14.87
C GLU A 63 6.69 -4.61 14.78
N ALA A 64 7.17 -3.53 15.39
CA ALA A 64 6.53 -2.22 15.34
C ALA A 64 6.40 -1.70 13.90
N ALA A 65 7.43 -1.83 13.07
CA ALA A 65 7.41 -1.44 11.67
C ALA A 65 6.37 -2.24 10.86
N THR A 66 6.24 -3.54 11.14
CA THR A 66 5.25 -4.41 10.48
C THR A 66 3.83 -4.00 10.84
N ILE A 67 3.53 -3.80 12.12
CA ILE A 67 2.21 -3.35 12.57
C ILE A 67 1.88 -1.95 12.05
N GLY A 68 2.86 -1.03 12.05
CA GLY A 68 2.71 0.31 11.49
C GLY A 68 2.36 0.31 10.00
N GLY A 69 3.02 -0.54 9.21
CA GLY A 69 2.71 -0.70 7.78
C GLY A 69 1.32 -1.30 7.53
N LEU A 70 0.88 -2.25 8.35
CA LEU A 70 -0.49 -2.78 8.29
C LEU A 70 -1.54 -1.72 8.67
N ALA A 71 -1.25 -0.90 9.67
CA ALA A 71 -2.13 0.17 10.12
C ALA A 71 -2.29 1.28 9.06
N ASP A 72 -1.20 1.67 8.38
CA ASP A 72 -1.23 2.63 7.29
C ASP A 72 -2.10 2.12 6.12
N TRP A 73 -1.92 0.85 5.73
CA TRP A 73 -2.77 0.23 4.72
C TRP A 73 -4.24 0.28 5.12
N TYR A 74 -4.54 -0.10 6.37
CA TYR A 74 -5.90 -0.05 6.89
C TYR A 74 -6.48 1.37 6.86
N ALA A 75 -5.70 2.40 7.24
CA ALA A 75 -6.13 3.79 7.26
C ALA A 75 -6.45 4.31 5.85
N VAL A 76 -5.58 4.04 4.87
CA VAL A 76 -5.81 4.44 3.46
C VAL A 76 -7.04 3.75 2.90
N VAL A 77 -7.19 2.45 3.17
CA VAL A 77 -8.37 1.70 2.72
C VAL A 77 -9.62 2.19 3.46
N ALA A 78 -9.56 2.53 4.75
CA ALA A 78 -10.67 3.13 5.50
C ALA A 78 -11.14 4.46 4.92
N LEU A 79 -10.22 5.28 4.41
CA LEU A 79 -10.53 6.56 3.79
C LEU A 79 -11.29 6.41 2.47
N PHE A 80 -10.95 5.40 1.66
CA PHE A 80 -11.45 5.29 0.28
C PHE A 80 -12.38 4.09 0.00
N ARG A 81 -12.27 3.01 0.77
CA ARG A 81 -12.93 1.71 0.53
C ARG A 81 -13.15 0.98 1.85
N ARG A 82 -14.28 1.20 2.54
CA ARG A 82 -14.67 0.57 3.83
C ARG A 82 -14.06 -0.85 4.05
N PRO A 83 -12.88 -0.98 4.71
CA PRO A 83 -12.10 -2.23 4.77
C PRO A 83 -12.77 -3.32 5.59
N LEU A 84 -13.57 -2.94 6.59
CA LEU A 84 -14.22 -3.86 7.53
C LEU A 84 -15.74 -3.85 7.46
N GLY A 85 -16.34 -3.12 6.50
CA GLY A 85 -17.79 -3.06 6.32
C GLY A 85 -18.59 -2.57 7.54
N LEU A 86 -17.91 -2.10 8.59
CA LEU A 86 -18.54 -1.70 9.84
C LEU A 86 -19.45 -0.49 9.58
N PRO A 87 -20.75 -0.57 9.91
CA PRO A 87 -21.62 0.59 9.91
C PRO A 87 -21.15 1.50 11.04
N ILE A 88 -20.32 2.50 10.70
CA ILE A 88 -19.97 3.55 11.64
C ILE A 88 -21.29 4.27 11.94
N PRO A 89 -21.84 4.17 13.17
CA PRO A 89 -23.05 4.88 13.54
C PRO A 89 -22.81 6.36 13.28
N HIS A 90 -23.86 7.11 12.92
CA HIS A 90 -23.80 8.56 12.85
C HIS A 90 -23.32 9.12 14.19
N THR A 91 -22.01 9.34 14.34
CA THR A 91 -21.45 10.07 15.47
C THR A 91 -21.80 11.52 15.20
N ALA A 92 -22.87 11.96 15.87
CA ALA A 92 -23.38 13.32 15.94
C ALA A 92 -22.28 14.29 16.40
N ILE A 93 -21.44 14.72 15.47
CA ILE A 93 -20.49 15.85 15.60
C ILE A 93 -21.09 17.13 14.99
N ILE A 94 -22.32 17.07 14.49
CA ILE A 94 -23.09 18.24 14.07
C ILE A 94 -24.27 18.35 15.04
N PRO A 95 -24.39 19.44 15.81
CA PRO A 95 -25.65 19.75 16.50
C PRO A 95 -26.76 20.11 15.50
#